data_AF-A0A4Q1F8L9-F1
#
_entry.id   AF-A0A4Q1F8L9-F1
#
_cell.length_a   1.000
_cell.length_b   1.000
_cell.length_c   1.000
_cell.angle_alpha   90.00
_cell.angle_beta   90.00
_cell.angle_gamma   90.00
#
_symmetry.space_group_name_H-M   'P 1'
#
loop_
_entity.id
_entity.type
_entity.pdbx_description
1 polymer ?
#
loop_
_entity_poly.entity_id
_entity_poly.type
_entity_poly.pdbx_seq_one_letter_code
_entity_poly.pdbx_strand_id
1 'polypeptide(L)'
;MKPSFNYFIGKSTAAIYKLCIGKGNAKERLIESELEIRSALRAPVPDELMPLKNKIKHNLLYSGQGASGAAKGSIARSLLGKRNSTASKFIADIIRLHLEVEAYMKYSSRN
;
A
#
# COMPACT_ATOMS: atom_id res chain seq x y z
N MET A 1 9.57 18.90 -14.16
CA MET A 1 8.60 17.88 -14.64
C MET A 1 7.59 17.62 -13.52
N LYS A 2 6.28 17.70 -13.78
CA LYS A 2 5.29 17.16 -12.83
C LYS A 2 5.54 15.65 -12.71
N PRO A 3 5.75 15.08 -11.52
CA PRO A 3 5.94 13.65 -11.38
C PRO A 3 4.71 12.92 -11.92
N SER A 4 4.91 11.96 -12.82
CA SER A 4 3.81 11.09 -13.25
C SER A 4 3.54 10.05 -12.15
N PHE A 5 2.35 10.08 -11.56
CA PHE A 5 1.92 9.09 -10.58
C PHE A 5 1.33 7.82 -11.23
N ASN A 6 1.41 7.69 -12.56
CA ASN A 6 0.89 6.54 -13.32
C ASN A 6 1.46 5.20 -12.81
N TYR A 7 2.74 5.17 -12.43
CA TYR A 7 3.35 3.95 -11.90
C TYR A 7 2.73 3.55 -10.56
N PHE A 8 2.48 4.53 -9.66
CA PHE A 8 1.76 4.28 -8.41
C PHE A 8 0.36 3.74 -8.69
N ILE A 9 -0.39 4.38 -9.59
CA ILE A 9 -1.75 3.96 -9.98
C ILE A 9 -1.74 2.53 -10.51
N GLY A 10 -0.92 2.21 -11.51
CA GLY A 10 -0.87 0.86 -12.09
C GLY A 10 -0.57 -0.23 -11.06
N LYS A 11 0.38 0.00 -10.15
CA LYS A 11 0.72 -0.98 -9.10
C LYS A 11 -0.33 -1.06 -8.00
N SER A 12 -0.91 0.06 -7.58
CA SER A 12 -1.97 0.07 -6.56
C SER A 12 -3.28 -0.51 -7.09
N THR A 13 -3.65 -0.29 -8.35
CA THR A 13 -4.80 -0.97 -8.99
C THR A 13 -4.61 -2.49 -8.99
N ALA A 14 -3.44 -2.98 -9.39
CA ALA A 14 -3.13 -4.41 -9.37
C ALA A 14 -3.21 -5.00 -7.95
N ALA A 15 -2.69 -4.27 -6.95
CA ALA A 15 -2.83 -4.66 -5.54
C ALA A 15 -4.30 -4.71 -5.12
N ILE A 16 -5.08 -3.66 -5.40
CA ILE A 16 -6.50 -3.56 -5.02
C ILE A 16 -7.31 -4.69 -5.64
N TYR A 17 -7.07 -5.02 -6.91
CA TYR A 17 -7.73 -6.16 -7.56
C TYR A 17 -7.54 -7.44 -6.74
N LYS A 18 -6.30 -7.81 -6.42
CA LYS A 18 -6.00 -8.97 -5.56
C LYS A 18 -6.60 -8.87 -4.17
N LEU A 19 -6.58 -7.67 -3.55
CA LEU A 19 -7.15 -7.47 -2.22
C LEU A 19 -8.67 -7.60 -2.18
N CYS A 20 -9.37 -7.18 -3.23
CA CYS A 20 -10.83 -7.21 -3.30
C CYS A 20 -11.38 -8.58 -3.68
N ILE A 21 -10.76 -9.25 -4.68
CA ILE A 21 -11.31 -10.48 -5.24
C ILE A 21 -10.51 -11.74 -4.88
N GLY A 22 -9.33 -11.58 -4.29
CA GLY A 22 -8.49 -12.71 -3.87
C GLY A 22 -9.23 -13.64 -2.92
N LYS A 23 -8.85 -14.92 -2.93
CA LYS A 23 -9.41 -15.91 -2.00
C LYS A 23 -8.81 -15.71 -0.61
N GLY A 24 -9.49 -16.25 0.41
CA GLY A 24 -8.99 -16.23 1.79
C GLY A 24 -9.31 -14.96 2.58
N ASN A 25 -8.73 -14.86 3.76
CA ASN A 25 -8.96 -13.77 4.70
C ASN A 25 -8.12 -12.52 4.36
N ALA A 26 -8.31 -11.42 5.10
CA ALA A 26 -7.62 -10.16 4.84
C ALA A 26 -6.09 -10.26 4.93
N LYS A 27 -5.55 -11.14 5.78
CA LYS A 27 -4.09 -11.31 5.90
C LYS A 27 -3.52 -12.05 4.70
N GLU A 28 -4.16 -13.14 4.30
CA GLU A 28 -3.75 -13.94 3.13
C GLU A 28 -3.68 -13.06 1.89
N ARG A 29 -4.75 -12.28 1.64
CA ARG A 29 -4.80 -11.34 0.51
C ARG A 29 -3.72 -10.26 0.56
N LEU A 30 -3.40 -9.73 1.75
CA LEU A 30 -2.30 -8.79 1.92
C LEU A 30 -0.92 -9.41 1.63
N ILE A 31 -0.70 -10.66 2.05
CA ILE A 31 0.55 -11.39 1.81
C ILE A 31 0.72 -11.68 0.31
N GLU A 32 -0.34 -12.17 -0.35
CA GLU A 32 -0.35 -12.44 -1.79
C GLU A 32 -0.12 -11.19 -2.64
N SER A 33 -0.49 -10.02 -2.12
CA SER A 33 -0.34 -8.72 -2.77
C SER A 33 0.96 -8.00 -2.41
N GLU A 34 1.88 -8.63 -1.68
CA GLU A 34 3.08 -7.96 -1.13
C GLU A 34 3.91 -7.27 -2.21
N LEU A 35 4.14 -7.93 -3.35
CA LEU A 35 4.96 -7.39 -4.43
C LEU A 35 4.38 -6.09 -5.00
N GLU A 36 3.08 -6.08 -5.29
CA GLU A 36 2.38 -4.90 -5.83
C GLU A 36 2.32 -3.77 -4.80
N ILE A 37 2.00 -4.08 -3.54
CA ILE A 37 1.95 -3.09 -2.45
C ILE A 37 3.32 -2.44 -2.26
N ARG A 38 4.40 -3.23 -2.22
CA ARG A 38 5.77 -2.69 -2.07
C ARG A 38 6.17 -1.85 -3.27
N SER A 39 5.81 -2.26 -4.48
CA SER A 39 6.08 -1.49 -5.69
C SER A 39 5.34 -0.15 -5.67
N ALA A 40 4.06 -0.15 -5.30
CA ALA A 40 3.26 1.07 -5.16
C ALA A 40 3.85 1.99 -4.08
N LEU A 41 4.16 1.48 -2.88
CA LEU A 41 4.67 2.31 -1.78
C LEU A 41 6.11 2.83 -1.98
N ARG A 42 6.85 2.33 -2.98
CA ARG A 42 8.13 2.91 -3.42
C ARG A 42 7.95 4.06 -4.42
N ALA A 43 6.86 4.04 -5.18
CA ALA A 43 6.56 5.03 -6.20
C ALA A 43 6.27 6.42 -5.60
N PRO A 44 6.57 7.53 -6.29
CA PRO A 44 6.17 8.86 -5.84
C PRO A 44 4.64 8.99 -5.76
N VAL A 45 4.17 9.81 -4.82
CA VAL A 45 2.77 10.26 -4.67
C VAL A 45 2.79 11.78 -4.42
N PRO A 46 1.68 12.51 -4.56
CA PRO A 46 1.59 13.92 -4.17
C PRO A 46 2.05 14.16 -2.73
N ASP A 47 2.72 15.28 -2.48
CA ASP A 47 3.31 15.60 -1.18
C ASP A 47 2.26 15.63 -0.05
N GLU A 48 1.06 16.12 -0.35
CA GLU A 48 -0.10 16.13 0.55
C GLU A 48 -0.50 14.73 1.04
N LEU A 49 -0.20 13.69 0.25
CA LEU A 49 -0.56 12.29 0.52
C LEU A 49 0.61 11.48 1.11
N MET A 50 1.80 12.07 1.19
CA MET A 50 2.97 11.45 1.81
C MET A 50 2.73 11.02 3.27
N PRO A 51 2.01 11.76 4.13
CA PRO A 51 1.69 11.31 5.49
C PRO A 51 0.93 9.97 5.51
N LEU A 52 -0.08 9.81 4.64
CA LEU A 52 -0.85 8.57 4.54
C LEU A 52 0.01 7.41 4.03
N LYS A 53 0.79 7.65 2.97
CA LYS A 53 1.73 6.67 2.43
C LYS A 53 2.76 6.21 3.48
N ASN A 54 3.32 7.14 4.25
CA ASN A 54 4.29 6.83 5.28
C ASN A 54 3.66 6.07 6.44
N LYS A 55 2.43 6.41 6.86
CA LYS A 55 1.66 5.66 7.85
C LYS A 55 1.45 4.20 7.39
N ILE A 56 1.06 3.98 6.14
CA ILE A 56 0.88 2.62 5.58
C ILE A 56 2.22 1.89 5.60
N LYS A 57 3.28 2.50 5.05
CA LYS A 57 4.61 1.89 4.99
C LYS A 57 5.14 1.52 6.38
N HIS A 58 4.97 2.39 7.36
CA HIS A 58 5.37 2.12 8.74
C HIS A 58 4.56 0.97 9.33
N ASN A 59 3.22 1.03 9.27
CA ASN A 59 2.40 0.05 9.98
C ASN A 59 2.36 -1.33 9.31
N LEU A 60 2.56 -1.38 7.99
CA LEU A 60 2.46 -2.60 7.19
C LEU A 60 3.83 -3.19 6.83
N LEU A 61 4.87 -2.37 6.66
CA LEU A 61 6.20 -2.82 6.21
C LEU A 61 7.31 -2.53 7.24
N TYR A 62 7.01 -1.99 8.41
CA TYR A 62 7.99 -1.87 9.48
C TYR A 62 7.68 -2.87 10.59
N SER A 63 8.40 -3.99 10.59
CA SER A 63 8.60 -4.82 11.78
C SER A 63 9.68 -4.15 12.62
N GLY A 64 9.46 -3.95 13.93
CA GLY A 64 10.38 -3.28 14.85
C GLY A 64 11.83 -3.80 14.87
N GLN A 65 12.65 -3.19 15.75
CA GLN A 65 14.11 -3.40 15.86
C GLN A 65 14.53 -4.88 15.69
N GLY A 66 15.46 -5.13 14.75
CA GLY A 66 16.06 -6.45 14.49
C GLY A 66 15.98 -6.96 13.05
N ALA A 67 15.28 -6.26 12.15
CA ALA A 67 15.20 -6.67 10.75
C ALA A 67 16.46 -6.26 9.94
N SER A 68 17.43 -7.17 9.88
CA SER A 68 18.58 -7.13 8.96
C SER A 68 18.29 -7.93 7.69
N GLY A 69 18.67 -7.42 6.52
CA GLY A 69 18.61 -8.15 5.24
C GLY A 69 17.24 -8.16 4.52
N ALA A 70 17.08 -9.09 3.56
CA ALA A 70 15.96 -9.18 2.61
C ALA A 70 14.56 -9.34 3.26
N ALA A 71 14.50 -9.72 4.53
CA ALA A 71 13.27 -9.90 5.29
C ALA A 71 12.75 -8.61 5.96
N LYS A 72 13.46 -7.47 5.82
CA LYS A 72 13.01 -6.17 6.30
C LYS A 72 11.80 -5.69 5.47
N GLY A 73 10.64 -5.67 6.13
CA GLY A 73 9.37 -5.22 5.56
C GLY A 73 8.60 -6.24 4.75
N SER A 74 8.66 -7.51 5.15
CA SER A 74 7.66 -8.50 4.71
C SER A 74 6.32 -8.25 5.38
N ILE A 75 5.24 -8.28 4.59
CA ILE A 75 3.86 -8.15 5.08
C ILE A 75 3.50 -9.34 5.96
N ALA A 76 3.94 -10.55 5.59
CA ALA A 76 3.68 -11.75 6.38
C ALA A 76 4.21 -11.62 7.82
N ARG A 77 5.43 -11.09 7.98
CA ARG A 77 6.01 -10.81 9.31
C ARG A 77 5.26 -9.69 10.04
N SER A 78 4.93 -8.61 9.36
CA SER A 78 4.16 -7.50 9.97
C SER A 78 2.78 -7.94 10.45
N LEU A 79 2.16 -8.94 9.81
CA LEU A 79 0.84 -9.45 10.17
C LEU A 79 0.88 -10.53 11.27
N LEU A 80 2.06 -11.02 11.65
CA LEU A 80 2.23 -12.01 12.70
C LEU A 80 1.69 -11.44 14.03
N GLY A 81 0.80 -12.20 14.69
CA GLY A 81 0.14 -11.77 15.93
C GLY A 81 -0.92 -10.65 15.78
N LYS A 82 -1.09 -10.03 14.61
CA LYS A 82 -2.16 -9.03 14.39
C LYS A 82 -3.52 -9.71 14.17
N ARG A 83 -4.63 -9.03 14.46
CA ARG A 83 -5.99 -9.55 14.16
C ARG A 83 -6.34 -9.32 12.69
N ASN A 84 -7.27 -10.12 12.15
CA ASN A 84 -7.79 -9.93 10.78
C ASN A 84 -8.43 -8.54 10.60
N SER A 85 -9.08 -7.99 11.63
CA SER A 85 -9.62 -6.63 11.59
C SER A 85 -8.53 -5.56 11.40
N THR A 86 -7.32 -5.78 11.91
CA THR A 86 -6.16 -4.91 11.65
C THR A 86 -5.71 -5.02 10.20
N ALA A 87 -5.69 -6.23 9.63
CA ALA A 87 -5.40 -6.43 8.22
C ALA A 87 -6.42 -5.71 7.32
N SER A 88 -7.72 -5.79 7.62
CA SER A 88 -8.75 -5.05 6.88
C SER A 88 -8.55 -3.53 6.92
N LYS A 89 -8.06 -2.97 8.05
CA LYS A 89 -7.70 -1.54 8.13
C LYS A 89 -6.56 -1.17 7.20
N PHE A 90 -5.56 -2.04 7.04
CA PHE A 90 -4.47 -1.80 6.09
C PHE A 90 -4.96 -1.83 4.64
N ILE A 91 -5.87 -2.75 4.30
CA ILE A 91 -6.50 -2.79 2.98
C ILE A 91 -7.26 -1.49 2.73
N ALA A 92 -8.06 -1.02 3.69
CA ALA A 92 -8.79 0.23 3.58
C ALA A 92 -7.85 1.44 3.40
N ASP A 93 -6.76 1.53 4.16
CA ASP A 93 -5.77 2.61 4.02
C ASP A 93 -5.10 2.58 2.62
N ILE A 94 -4.80 1.40 2.06
CA ILE A 94 -4.25 1.25 0.70
C ILE A 94 -5.25 1.74 -0.36
N ILE A 95 -6.52 1.30 -0.27
CA ILE A 95 -7.59 1.73 -1.19
C ILE A 95 -7.78 3.24 -1.10
N ARG A 96 -7.79 3.80 0.12
CA ARG A 96 -7.89 5.24 0.33
C ARG A 96 -6.77 6.00 -0.37
N LEU A 97 -5.51 5.59 -0.18
CA LEU A 97 -4.38 6.24 -0.82
C LEU A 97 -4.49 6.19 -2.36
N HIS A 98 -4.94 5.06 -2.91
CA HIS A 98 -5.18 4.93 -4.34
C HIS A 98 -6.19 5.96 -4.85
N LEU A 99 -7.37 6.03 -4.21
CA LEU A 99 -8.43 6.96 -4.60
C LEU A 99 -8.00 8.42 -4.46
N GLU A 100 -7.28 8.78 -3.41
CA GLU A 100 -6.78 10.14 -3.21
C GLU A 100 -5.74 10.54 -4.28
N VAL A 101 -4.83 9.64 -4.67
CA VAL A 101 -3.88 9.91 -5.76
C VAL A 101 -4.60 10.01 -7.11
N GLU A 102 -5.56 9.12 -7.38
CA GLU A 102 -6.33 9.14 -8.62
C GLU A 102 -7.15 10.44 -8.75
N ALA A 103 -7.77 10.88 -7.66
CA ALA A 103 -8.47 12.15 -7.59
C ALA A 103 -7.51 13.32 -7.84
N TYR A 104 -6.36 13.36 -7.15
CA TYR A 104 -5.35 14.41 -7.34
C TYR A 104 -4.95 14.55 -8.81
N MET A 105 -4.71 13.42 -9.50
CA MET A 105 -4.36 13.41 -10.92
C MET A 105 -5.48 13.98 -11.80
N LYS A 106 -6.74 13.60 -11.54
CA LYS A 106 -7.92 14.07 -12.29
C LYS A 106 -8.17 15.57 -12.13
N TYR A 107 -7.94 16.13 -10.93
CA TYR A 107 -8.14 17.55 -10.68
C TYR A 107 -6.94 18.40 -11.13
N SER A 108 -5.71 17.87 -11.03
CA SER A 108 -4.50 18.55 -11.51
C SER A 108 -4.36 18.63 -13.02
N SER A 109 -5.17 17.87 -13.77
CA SER A 109 -5.25 17.93 -15.24
C SER A 109 -6.32 18.88 -15.76
N ARG A 110 -7.14 19.46 -14.88
CA ARG A 110 -8.21 20.43 -15.22
C ARG A 110 -7.83 21.89 -14.94
N ASN A 111 -6.67 22.10 -14.33
CA ASN A 111 -6.02 23.41 -14.10
C ASN A 111 -4.72 23.48 -14.90
#